data_AF-A0A2R4T6F5-F1
#
_entry.id   AF-A0A2R4T6F5-F1
#
_cell.length_a   1.000
_cell.length_b   1.000
_cell.length_c   1.000
_cell.angle_alpha   90.00
_cell.angle_beta   90.00
_cell.angle_gamma   90.00
#
_symmetry.space_group_name_H-M   'P 1'
#
loop_
_entity.id
_entity.type
_entity.pdbx_description
1 polymer ?
#
loop_
_entity_poly.entity_id
_entity_poly.type
_entity_poly.pdbx_seq_one_letter_code
_entity_poly.pdbx_strand_id
1 'polypeptide(L)' 'MTLKRSAGNASALEWFKSSYSDSSDGNDCVEIAATPGTVHVRDSKNTQGPRLAFTEAQWADFVTYTSKP' A
#
# COMPACT_ATOMS: atom_id res chain seq x y z
N MET A 1 -3.57 15.04 -1.12
CA MET A 1 -3.06 13.65 -1.09
C MET A 1 -1.94 13.59 -2.12
N THR A 2 -0.67 13.63 -1.69
CA THR A 2 0.46 13.67 -2.62
C THR A 2 1.12 12.31 -2.62
N LEU A 3 0.89 11.55 -3.69
CA LEU A 3 1.42 10.21 -3.88
C LEU A 3 2.88 10.31 -4.35
N LYS A 4 3.84 9.86 -3.51
CA LYS A 4 5.22 9.71 -3.96
C LYS A 4 5.40 8.30 -4.54
N ARG A 5 5.59 8.24 -5.86
CA ARG A 5 5.90 7.02 -6.62
C ARG A 5 7.35 6.60 -6.33
N SER A 6 7.58 5.34 -5.95
CA SER A 6 8.91 4.74 -5.91
C SER A 6 9.03 3.75 -7.08
N ALA A 7 9.98 3.99 -7.99
CA ALA A 7 10.03 3.34 -9.31
C ALA A 7 10.93 2.10 -9.34
N GLY A 8 10.50 1.07 -10.10
CA GLY A 8 11.36 -0.06 -10.52
C GLY A 8 10.69 -1.05 -11.49
N ASN A 9 10.86 -0.83 -12.79
CA ASN A 9 10.72 -1.70 -13.98
C ASN A 9 9.47 -2.59 -14.26
N ALA A 10 8.63 -2.10 -15.19
CA ALA A 10 7.97 -2.72 -16.36
C ALA A 10 7.17 -4.06 -16.29
N SER A 11 7.18 -4.78 -15.19
CA SER A 11 6.15 -5.78 -14.82
C SER A 11 5.82 -5.67 -13.33
N ALA A 12 6.18 -4.51 -12.77
CA ALA A 12 6.26 -4.23 -11.37
C ALA A 12 5.00 -3.49 -10.92
N LEU A 13 4.39 -4.02 -9.87
CA LEU A 13 3.39 -3.34 -9.08
C LEU A 13 3.83 -1.89 -8.80
N GLU A 14 2.99 -0.92 -9.17
CA GLU A 14 3.26 0.48 -8.89
C GLU A 14 2.91 0.79 -7.43
N TRP A 15 3.95 0.92 -6.60
CA TRP A 15 3.77 1.14 -5.16
C TRP A 15 3.62 2.62 -4.81
N PHE A 16 2.62 2.89 -3.98
CA PHE A 16 2.27 4.19 -3.44
C PHE A 16 2.46 4.19 -1.93
N LYS A 17 3.29 5.10 -1.42
CA LYS A 17 3.47 5.32 0.02
C LYS A 17 2.45 6.33 0.54
N SER A 18 1.88 6.07 1.71
CA SER A 18 0.97 7.01 2.39
C SER A 18 1.69 8.31 2.79
N SER A 19 1.00 9.44 2.77
CA SER A 19 1.52 10.71 3.28
C SER A 19 1.63 10.76 4.81
N TYR A 20 0.99 9.83 5.52
CA TYR A 20 1.15 9.66 6.97
C TYR A 20 2.44 8.90 7.35
N SER A 21 3.10 8.28 6.37
CA SER A 21 4.39 7.62 6.55
C SER A 21 5.52 8.65 6.49
N ASP A 22 5.61 9.48 7.54
CA ASP A 22 6.71 10.43 7.68
C ASP A 22 8.04 9.68 7.85
N SER A 23 9.08 10.22 7.22
CA SER A 23 10.40 9.60 7.22
C SER A 23 11.24 10.03 8.42
N SER A 24 10.79 11.02 9.21
CA SER A 24 11.50 11.50 10.42
C SER A 24 11.26 10.64 11.65
N ASP A 25 10.05 10.10 11.82
CA ASP A 25 9.65 9.47 13.08
C ASP A 25 9.68 7.94 13.06
N GLY A 26 10.05 7.34 11.91
CA GLY A 26 10.27 5.91 11.80
C GLY A 26 9.03 5.06 12.10
N ASN A 27 7.85 5.64 12.20
CA ASN A 27 6.62 4.96 12.60
C ASN A 27 5.61 5.05 11.44
N ASP A 28 5.08 3.89 11.07
CA ASP A 28 4.06 3.67 10.04
C ASP A 28 4.54 3.74 8.58
N CYS A 29 4.74 2.57 7.99
CA CYS A 29 5.42 2.39 6.70
C CYS A 29 4.67 1.37 5.85
N VAL A 30 3.45 1.70 5.41
CA VAL A 30 2.70 0.84 4.47
C VAL A 30 2.74 1.42 3.05
N GLU A 31 2.87 0.53 2.08
CA GLU A 31 2.78 0.83 0.66
C GLU A 31 1.68 -0.02 0.03
N ILE A 32 0.93 0.59 -0.90
CA ILE A 32 -0.12 -0.09 -1.65
C ILE A 32 0.18 -0.08 -3.15
N ALA A 33 -0.23 -1.11 -3.88
CA ALA A 33 -0.20 -1.13 -5.33
C ALA A 33 -1.52 -1.68 -5.88
N ALA A 34 -2.19 -0.91 -6.73
CA ALA A 34 -3.43 -1.32 -7.37
C ALA A 34 -3.14 -1.90 -8.75
N THR A 35 -3.74 -3.05 -9.03
CA THR A 35 -3.78 -3.70 -10.35
C THR A 35 -5.22 -4.05 -10.69
N PRO A 36 -5.56 -4.35 -11.96
CA PRO A 36 -6.91 -4.78 -12.30
C PRO A 36 -7.35 -5.96 -11.41
N GLY A 37 -8.39 -5.75 -10.60
CA GLY A 37 -8.98 -6.76 -9.72
C GLY A 37 -8.24 -7.05 -8.40
N THR A 38 -7.04 -6.50 -8.17
CA THR A 38 -6.25 -6.81 -6.95
C THR A 38 -5.55 -5.59 -6.37
N VAL A 39 -5.68 -5.42 -5.05
CA VAL A 39 -4.92 -4.44 -4.25
C VAL A 39 -3.87 -5.17 -3.45
N HIS A 40 -2.61 -4.79 -3.64
CA HIS A 40 -1.48 -5.31 -2.88
C HIS A 40 -1.09 -4.35 -1.77
N VAL A 41 -0.73 -4.89 -0.60
CA VAL A 41 -0.25 -4.13 0.55
C VAL A 41 1.05 -4.75 1.06
N ARG A 42 2.06 -3.92 1.34
CA ARG A 42 3.31 -4.37 1.94
C ARG A 42 3.84 -3.39 2.97
N ASP A 43 4.77 -3.87 3.77
CA ASP A 43 5.61 -3.04 4.62
C ASP A 43 6.73 -2.39 3.79
N SER A 44 6.83 -1.07 3.85
CA SER A 44 7.81 -0.25 3.12
C SER A 44 9.23 -0.45 3.66
N LYS A 45 9.39 -0.86 4.93
CA LYS A 45 10.71 -1.16 5.51
C LYS A 45 11.21 -2.55 5.14
N ASN A 46 10.29 -3.46 4.79
CA ASN A 46 10.59 -4.83 4.38
C ASN A 46 9.95 -5.14 3.01
N THR A 47 10.45 -4.50 1.95
CA THR A 47 9.94 -4.64 0.58
C THR A 47 10.06 -6.06 -0.02
N GLN A 48 10.94 -6.88 0.55
CA GLN A 48 11.15 -8.29 0.21
C GLN A 48 10.36 -9.26 1.10
N GLY A 49 9.68 -8.73 2.12
CA GLY A 49 8.85 -9.51 3.03
C GLY A 49 7.50 -9.93 2.41
N PRO A 50 6.65 -10.60 3.20
CA PRO A 50 5.32 -11.01 2.78
C PRO A 50 4.46 -9.83 2.31
N ARG A 51 3.60 -10.09 1.32
CA ARG A 51 2.68 -9.10 0.73
C ARG A 51 1.26 -9.62 0.85
N LEU A 52 0.35 -8.75 1.29
CA LEU A 52 -1.08 -9.06 1.27
C LEU A 52 -1.63 -8.72 -0.12
N ALA A 53 -2.60 -9.50 -0.57
CA ALA A 53 -3.33 -9.28 -1.81
C ALA A 53 -4.82 -9.44 -1.55
N PHE A 54 -5.59 -8.43 -1.90
CA PHE A 54 -7.04 -8.36 -1.70
C PHE A 54 -7.72 -8.26 -3.05
N THR A 55 -8.88 -8.90 -3.22
CA THR A 55 -9.79 -8.50 -4.30
C THR A 55 -10.32 -7.09 -4.06
N GLU A 56 -10.85 -6.44 -5.10
CA GLU A 56 -11.46 -5.11 -4.96
C GLU A 56 -12.57 -5.06 -3.90
N ALA A 57 -13.41 -6.11 -3.83
CA ALA A 57 -14.48 -6.22 -2.84
C ALA A 57 -13.93 -6.35 -1.41
N GLN A 58 -12.93 -7.22 -1.21
CA GLN A 58 -12.29 -7.40 0.10
C GLN A 58 -11.60 -6.11 0.58
N TRP A 59 -10.99 -5.38 -0.34
CA TRP A 59 -10.38 -4.09 -0.03
C TRP A 59 -11.42 -3.06 0.40
N ALA A 60 -12.56 -2.97 -0.30
CA ALA A 60 -13.66 -2.08 0.07
C ALA A 60 -14.23 -2.39 1.46
N ASP A 61 -14.44 -3.67 1.77
CA ASP A 61 -14.90 -4.12 3.08
C ASP A 61 -13.89 -3.77 4.19
N PHE A 62 -12.60 -4.00 3.92
CA PHE A 62 -11.51 -3.66 4.85
C PHE A 62 -11.46 -2.16 5.15
N VAL A 63 -11.51 -1.31 4.12
CA VAL A 63 -11.50 0.16 4.31
C VAL A 63 -12.74 0.59 5.10
N THR A 64 -13.92 0.08 4.75
CA THR A 64 -15.17 0.39 5.44
C THR A 64 -15.13 -0.02 6.92
N TYR A 65 -14.54 -1.17 7.22
CA TYR A 65 -14.35 -1.63 8.60
C TYR A 65 -13.39 -0.73 9.38
N THR A 66 -12.25 -0.37 8.79
CA THR A 66 -11.19 0.39 9.45
C THR A 66 -11.47 1.89 9.54
N SER A 67 -12.41 2.42 8.75
CA SER A 67 -12.83 3.82 8.81
C SER A 67 -13.94 4.11 9.82
N LYS A 68 -14.43 3.10 10.56
CA LYS A 68 -15.42 3.32 11.63
C LYS A 68 -14.76 4.07 12.80
N PRO A 69 -15.46 5.06 13.38
CA PRO A 69 -14.95 5.83 14.52
C PRO A 69 -14.78 5.00 15.78
#